data_AF-A0A0G4N1H0-F1
#
_entry.id   AF-A0A0G4N1H0-F1
#
_cell.length_a   1.000
_cell.length_b   1.000
_cell.length_c   1.000
_cell.angle_alpha   90.00
_cell.angle_beta   90.00
_cell.angle_gamma   90.00
#
_symmetry.space_group_name_H-M   'P 1'
#
loop_
_entity.id
_entity.type
_entity.pdbx_description
1 polymer ?
#
loop_
_entity_poly.entity_id
_entity_poly.type
_entity_poly.pdbx_seq_one_letter_code
_entity_poly.pdbx_strand_id
1 'polypeptide(L)'
;MAQNVDWVTLVENCPAGDGWGPSVTSDTTLNGVPYAPFSKGDKLGRMADWTADGKGQDGRGGRQQYNRNYRDQQVYGASHAVTFNAPPAEDESSFSVVSNTRDSTKTRYGRGAVFTRGGRGGARGGRGDARGGRTTATRGGAAGGRGGYGGFDSRGGRGGAGGRGGRRFGWKDYDKPARNRDASINIRPDWKMLEEIDFNRLAKLNLETDEGEDVDSYGFLYYYDRSYDKAPVKNAEKKLTAIDRAAYNVTTSSDPVIQELAEKDEAQIFATDSILSMIMCAPRSVYSWDVVIVRQGNKIFLDKRDNAALDMVTVNENAADAPLEASEGSKDTVNQPSALAEEATYINHNFANQVVLEGNSKVDMPNSNPFYNASEDTDPPASKAYKYRRFDLSTSDEEPVHLIVRTEVDAVQKNAISGEDQYLTVKALNEFDSKAQ
;
A
#
# COMPACT_ATOMS: atom_id res chain seq x y z
N MET A 1 75.71 46.78 19.91
CA MET A 1 75.29 46.43 18.54
C MET A 1 73.81 46.10 18.60
N ALA A 2 72.94 47.00 18.16
CA ALA A 2 71.51 46.73 18.10
C ALA A 2 71.26 45.84 16.87
N GLN A 3 70.70 44.65 17.08
CA GLN A 3 70.29 43.79 15.97
C GLN A 3 69.15 44.49 15.24
N ASN A 4 69.40 44.81 13.97
CA ASN A 4 68.42 45.43 13.10
C ASN A 4 67.41 44.32 12.73
N VAL A 5 66.27 44.29 13.42
CA VAL A 5 65.21 43.33 13.12
C VAL A 5 64.51 43.81 11.86
N ASP A 6 64.60 43.04 10.79
CA ASP A 6 63.86 43.33 9.56
C ASP A 6 62.39 43.00 9.77
N TRP A 7 61.64 44.02 10.17
CA TRP A 7 60.21 43.93 10.45
C TRP A 7 59.40 43.58 9.20
N VAL A 8 59.92 43.85 8.00
CA VAL A 8 59.22 43.53 6.75
C VAL A 8 59.22 42.03 6.53
N THR A 9 60.38 41.37 6.66
CA THR A 9 60.46 39.92 6.53
C THR A 9 59.64 39.20 7.61
N LEU A 10 59.53 39.78 8.80
CA LEU A 10 58.77 39.19 9.90
C LEU A 10 57.26 39.27 9.67
N VAL A 11 56.78 40.37 9.08
CA VAL A 11 55.37 40.56 8.69
C VAL A 11 55.02 39.71 7.46
N GLU A 12 55.93 39.56 6.50
CA GLU A 12 55.72 38.69 5.32
C GLU A 12 55.64 37.19 5.68
N ASN A 13 56.29 36.79 6.79
CA ASN A 13 56.19 35.42 7.29
C ASN A 13 54.94 35.16 8.15
N CYS A 14 54.13 36.18 8.45
CA CYS A 14 52.85 35.98 9.10
C CYS A 14 51.82 35.48 8.08
N PRO A 15 51.12 34.36 8.34
CA PRO A 15 50.08 33.86 7.44
C PRO A 15 48.99 34.93 7.22
N ALA A 16 48.59 35.15 5.97
CA ALA A 16 47.50 36.07 5.66
C ALA A 16 46.16 35.50 6.16
N GLY A 17 45.55 36.13 7.18
CA GLY A 17 44.26 35.75 7.72
C GLY A 17 43.84 36.56 8.95
N ASP A 18 42.54 36.65 9.21
CA ASP A 18 41.93 37.50 10.24
C ASP A 18 41.80 36.78 11.61
N GLY A 19 42.86 36.09 12.05
CA GLY A 19 42.83 35.33 13.30
C GLY A 19 44.15 34.65 13.69
N TRP A 20 44.29 34.33 14.98
CA TRP A 20 45.38 33.51 15.51
C TRP A 20 44.94 32.05 15.56
N GLY A 21 45.40 31.22 14.62
CA GLY A 21 45.11 29.79 14.58
C GLY A 21 44.97 29.23 13.17
N PRO A 22 44.78 27.90 13.01
CA PRO A 22 44.44 27.31 11.73
C PRO A 22 43.10 27.87 11.24
N SER A 23 42.98 28.07 9.92
CA SER A 23 41.71 28.48 9.32
C SER A 23 40.63 27.43 9.59
N VAL A 24 39.39 27.87 9.81
CA VAL A 24 38.25 26.97 10.00
C VAL A 24 38.02 26.24 8.67
N THR A 25 38.36 24.96 8.62
CA THR A 25 38.12 24.11 7.45
C THR A 25 36.73 23.52 7.50
N SER A 26 35.98 23.63 6.39
CA SER A 26 34.72 22.90 6.19
C SER A 26 34.94 21.46 5.70
N ASP A 27 36.19 21.08 5.44
CA ASP A 27 36.55 19.75 4.97
C ASP A 27 36.45 18.73 6.11
N THR A 28 35.72 17.65 5.86
CA THR A 28 35.56 16.51 6.78
C THR A 28 36.59 15.41 6.51
N THR A 29 37.45 15.61 5.51
CA THR A 29 38.48 14.68 5.07
C THR A 29 39.88 15.24 5.30
N LEU A 30 40.83 14.35 5.57
CA LEU A 30 42.25 14.65 5.62
C LEU A 30 42.89 14.00 4.40
N ASN A 31 43.34 14.80 3.43
CA ASN A 31 43.87 14.33 2.14
C ASN A 31 42.91 13.37 1.39
N GLY A 32 41.61 13.67 1.40
CA GLY A 32 40.59 12.86 0.72
C GLY A 32 40.12 11.62 1.49
N VAL A 33 40.65 11.35 2.70
CA VAL A 33 40.21 10.25 3.56
C VAL A 33 39.40 10.80 4.72
N PRO A 34 38.18 10.29 5.01
CA PRO A 34 37.42 10.71 6.17
C PRO A 34 38.23 10.53 7.47
N TYR A 35 38.24 11.54 8.33
CA TYR A 35 38.97 11.43 9.59
C TYR A 35 38.18 10.64 10.63
N ALA A 36 38.77 9.59 11.19
CA ALA A 36 38.28 8.92 12.38
C ALA A 36 39.38 8.90 13.47
N PRO A 37 39.13 9.44 14.67
CA PRO A 37 40.06 9.36 15.78
C PRO A 37 40.26 7.91 16.24
N PHE A 38 41.51 7.53 16.50
CA PHE A 38 41.87 6.21 17.01
C PHE A 38 43.07 6.32 17.97
N SER A 39 43.27 5.29 18.79
CA SER A 39 44.42 5.17 19.69
C SER A 39 45.36 4.06 19.19
N LYS A 40 46.66 4.38 19.03
CA LYS A 40 47.68 3.39 18.65
C LYS A 40 47.99 2.37 19.76
N GLY A 41 47.52 2.63 20.99
CA GLY A 41 47.72 1.74 22.14
C GLY A 41 46.64 0.67 22.29
N ASP A 42 45.60 0.69 21.43
CA ASP A 42 44.48 -0.24 21.52
C ASP A 42 44.90 -1.65 21.08
N LYS A 43 44.38 -2.67 21.77
CA LYS A 43 44.69 -4.06 21.43
C LYS A 43 44.09 -4.44 20.07
N LEU A 44 44.93 -4.96 19.19
CA LEU A 44 44.55 -5.53 17.90
C LEU A 44 44.29 -7.04 18.03
N GLY A 45 43.53 -7.63 17.10
CA GLY A 45 43.33 -9.09 17.01
C GLY A 45 41.91 -9.62 17.25
N ARG A 46 40.88 -8.81 16.99
CA ARG A 46 39.47 -9.27 17.05
C ARG A 46 39.15 -10.06 15.77
N MET A 47 38.62 -11.27 15.93
CA MET A 47 38.16 -12.11 14.81
C MET A 47 36.69 -11.81 14.51
N ALA A 48 36.34 -11.69 13.23
CA ALA A 48 34.96 -11.71 12.78
C ALA A 48 34.51 -13.16 12.59
N ASP A 49 33.39 -13.55 13.16
CA ASP A 49 32.81 -14.88 13.01
C ASP A 49 31.35 -14.74 12.54
N TRP A 50 31.10 -15.11 11.29
CA TRP A 50 29.77 -15.07 10.67
C TRP A 50 28.95 -16.34 10.95
N THR A 51 29.51 -17.33 11.64
CA THR A 51 28.81 -18.57 12.05
C THR A 51 28.33 -18.53 13.51
N ALA A 52 28.64 -17.44 14.23
CA ALA A 52 28.27 -17.30 15.62
C ALA A 52 26.79 -16.90 15.77
N ASP A 53 25.97 -17.80 16.33
CA ASP A 53 24.60 -17.50 16.74
C ASP A 53 24.59 -16.41 17.82
N GLY A 54 24.26 -15.18 17.42
CA GLY A 54 24.24 -13.99 18.27
C GLY A 54 23.13 -13.93 19.34
N LYS A 55 22.39 -15.02 19.58
CA LYS A 55 21.25 -15.05 20.51
C LYS A 55 21.27 -16.25 21.47
N GLY A 56 22.36 -16.39 22.21
CA GLY A 56 22.36 -17.16 23.46
C GLY A 56 22.08 -16.25 24.65
N GLN A 57 20.81 -16.14 25.07
CA GLN A 57 20.38 -15.44 26.29
C GLN A 57 20.78 -16.18 27.59
N ASP A 58 21.62 -17.22 27.51
CA ASP A 58 22.19 -17.87 28.67
C ASP A 58 23.69 -17.63 28.72
N GLY A 59 24.10 -16.65 29.54
CA GLY A 59 25.49 -16.27 29.81
C GLY A 59 26.29 -17.34 30.57
N ARG A 60 26.27 -18.59 30.10
CA ARG A 60 26.96 -19.75 30.69
C ARG A 60 27.79 -20.53 29.67
N GLY A 61 28.34 -19.85 28.67
CA GLY A 61 29.35 -20.38 27.76
C GLY A 61 30.61 -19.52 27.79
N GLY A 62 31.75 -20.10 28.16
CA GLY A 62 33.04 -19.40 28.42
C GLY A 62 33.67 -18.63 27.24
N ARG A 63 32.94 -18.39 26.14
CA ARG A 63 33.40 -17.63 24.96
C ARG A 63 33.04 -16.14 25.00
N GLN A 64 32.11 -15.69 25.86
CA GLN A 64 31.78 -14.26 26.02
C GLN A 64 32.89 -13.46 26.72
N GLN A 65 33.80 -14.12 27.45
CA GLN A 65 34.86 -13.45 28.21
C GLN A 65 35.92 -12.82 27.28
N TYR A 66 36.16 -13.41 26.11
CA TYR A 66 37.10 -12.88 25.12
C TYR A 66 36.61 -11.57 24.49
N ASN A 67 35.30 -11.43 24.28
CA ASN A 67 34.71 -10.27 23.60
C ASN A 67 34.51 -9.06 24.53
N ARG A 68 34.42 -9.27 25.86
CA ARG A 68 34.39 -8.18 26.85
C ARG A 68 35.69 -7.39 26.90
N ASN A 69 36.83 -8.06 26.81
CA ASN A 69 38.15 -7.43 26.88
C ASN A 69 38.44 -6.43 25.74
N TYR A 70 37.71 -6.50 24.63
CA TYR A 70 37.82 -5.58 23.49
C TYR A 70 36.72 -4.50 23.46
N ARG A 71 35.63 -4.67 24.22
CA ARG A 71 34.51 -3.71 24.25
C ARG A 71 34.78 -2.52 25.17
N ASP A 72 35.51 -2.74 26.26
CA ASP A 72 35.82 -1.69 27.25
C ASP A 72 37.13 -0.92 26.95
N GLN A 73 37.82 -1.21 25.83
CA GLN A 73 39.11 -0.57 25.48
C GLN A 73 39.05 0.50 24.40
N GLN A 74 38.05 0.50 23.52
CA GLN A 74 37.84 1.62 22.59
C GLN A 74 37.13 2.77 23.33
N VAL A 75 37.84 3.42 24.24
CA VAL A 75 37.31 4.57 25.00
C VAL A 75 37.43 5.86 24.19
N TYR A 76 38.43 5.96 23.31
CA TYR A 76 38.69 7.13 22.48
C TYR A 76 38.26 6.89 21.04
N GLY A 77 37.39 7.74 20.50
CA GLY A 77 36.98 7.72 19.09
C GLY A 77 35.90 6.71 18.70
N ALA A 78 35.38 5.91 19.63
CA ALA A 78 34.35 4.90 19.36
C ALA A 78 33.06 5.47 18.72
N SER A 79 32.72 6.74 18.99
CA SER A 79 31.56 7.42 18.40
C SER A 79 31.76 7.84 16.94
N HIS A 80 33.01 7.92 16.46
CA HIS A 80 33.35 8.32 15.08
C HIS A 80 33.59 7.13 14.14
N ALA A 81 33.56 5.90 14.65
CA ALA A 81 33.69 4.69 13.82
C ALA A 81 32.54 4.50 12.82
N VAL A 82 31.46 5.28 12.92
CA VAL A 82 30.30 5.21 12.04
C VAL A 82 30.65 5.50 10.58
N THR A 83 31.65 6.35 10.30
CA THR A 83 32.05 6.73 8.93
C THR A 83 32.70 5.59 8.14
N PHE A 84 33.24 4.57 8.82
CA PHE A 84 33.89 3.41 8.21
C PHE A 84 33.13 2.10 8.45
N ASN A 85 31.94 2.16 9.04
CA ASN A 85 31.09 1.00 9.14
C ASN A 85 30.52 0.66 7.77
N ALA A 86 30.62 -0.61 7.39
CA ALA A 86 29.82 -1.13 6.30
C ALA A 86 28.33 -0.89 6.64
N PRO A 87 27.48 -0.53 5.66
CA PRO A 87 26.04 -0.51 5.86
C PRO A 87 25.59 -1.83 6.49
N PRO A 88 24.60 -1.82 7.40
CA PRO A 88 24.04 -3.07 7.89
C PRO A 88 23.60 -3.89 6.68
N ALA A 89 24.30 -5.00 6.43
CA ALA A 89 23.88 -5.97 5.44
C ALA A 89 22.49 -6.45 5.88
N GLU A 90 21.53 -6.38 4.99
CA GLU A 90 20.24 -7.04 5.20
C GLU A 90 20.49 -8.52 5.47
N ASP A 91 19.61 -9.17 6.22
CA ASP A 91 19.78 -10.57 6.63
C ASP A 91 19.71 -11.48 5.38
N GLU A 92 20.87 -11.69 4.75
CA GLU A 92 21.05 -12.47 3.51
C GLU A 92 20.74 -13.96 3.70
N SER A 93 20.41 -14.39 4.92
CA SER A 93 19.91 -15.74 5.21
C SER A 93 18.56 -16.04 4.56
N SER A 94 17.89 -15.02 4.03
CA SER A 94 16.66 -15.13 3.22
C SER A 94 16.91 -15.56 1.76
N PHE A 95 18.13 -15.40 1.23
CA PHE A 95 18.44 -15.81 -0.14
C PHE A 95 18.74 -17.31 -0.20
N SER A 96 17.99 -18.04 -1.03
CA SER A 96 18.32 -19.43 -1.37
C SER A 96 19.12 -19.48 -2.68
N VAL A 97 20.19 -20.28 -2.70
CA VAL A 97 20.95 -20.51 -3.93
C VAL A 97 20.20 -21.51 -4.80
N VAL A 98 19.77 -21.07 -5.98
CA VAL A 98 19.09 -21.94 -6.95
C VAL A 98 20.10 -22.91 -7.57
N SER A 99 19.95 -24.19 -7.26
CA SER A 99 20.71 -25.28 -7.88
C SER A 99 20.10 -25.65 -9.24
N ASN A 100 20.86 -25.50 -10.33
CA ASN A 100 20.48 -26.03 -11.65
C ASN A 100 20.64 -27.56 -11.77
N THR A 101 21.09 -28.22 -10.69
CA THR A 101 21.10 -29.67 -10.58
C THR A 101 19.87 -30.11 -9.80
N ARG A 102 19.03 -30.95 -10.43
CA ARG A 102 17.93 -31.64 -9.75
C ARG A 102 18.51 -32.40 -8.55
N ASP A 103 18.38 -31.83 -7.36
CA ASP A 103 18.65 -32.56 -6.12
C ASP A 103 17.60 -33.66 -6.02
N SER A 104 18.01 -34.88 -6.36
CA SER A 104 17.22 -36.07 -6.17
C SER A 104 16.81 -36.11 -4.70
N THR A 105 15.52 -36.12 -4.43
CA THR A 105 14.90 -36.22 -3.12
C THR A 105 15.46 -37.44 -2.39
N LYS A 106 16.54 -37.27 -1.65
CA LYS A 106 16.92 -38.20 -0.58
C LYS A 106 16.01 -37.89 0.58
N THR A 107 14.90 -38.61 0.63
CA THR A 107 14.12 -38.88 1.83
C THR A 107 15.09 -39.18 2.96
N ARG A 108 15.26 -38.22 3.86
CA ARG A 108 16.08 -38.39 5.06
C ARG A 108 15.28 -39.21 6.08
N TYR A 109 15.22 -40.52 5.84
CA TYR A 109 14.97 -41.51 6.90
C TYR A 109 15.95 -42.65 6.76
N GLY A 110 16.88 -42.73 7.70
CA GLY A 110 17.89 -43.78 7.77
C GLY A 110 18.75 -43.68 9.02
N ARG A 111 18.17 -43.99 10.19
CA ARG A 111 18.76 -44.88 11.21
C ARG A 111 17.79 -45.06 12.40
N GLY A 112 17.25 -46.28 12.52
CA GLY A 112 16.91 -46.88 13.81
C GLY A 112 15.42 -47.00 14.15
N ALA A 113 14.77 -48.09 13.70
CA ALA A 113 14.04 -49.06 14.54
C ALA A 113 12.92 -49.74 13.74
N VAL A 114 13.21 -50.96 13.33
CA VAL A 114 12.24 -51.96 12.88
C VAL A 114 11.54 -52.52 14.10
N PHE A 115 10.21 -52.53 14.13
CA PHE A 115 9.42 -53.68 14.61
C PHE A 115 8.05 -53.73 13.90
N THR A 116 7.96 -54.71 13.01
CA THR A 116 6.81 -55.55 12.59
C THR A 116 5.52 -55.43 13.43
N ARG A 117 4.36 -55.13 12.83
CA ARG A 117 3.41 -55.99 12.06
C ARG A 117 2.41 -56.77 12.93
N GLY A 118 1.12 -56.48 12.68
CA GLY A 118 -0.04 -57.38 12.85
C GLY A 118 -0.68 -57.33 14.25
N GLY A 119 -1.99 -57.42 14.45
CA GLY A 119 -3.13 -57.68 13.58
C GLY A 119 -4.36 -58.01 14.45
N ARG A 120 -5.55 -57.82 13.89
CA ARG A 120 -6.85 -58.47 14.20
C ARG A 120 -7.35 -58.56 15.66
N GLY A 121 -8.58 -58.07 15.81
CA GLY A 121 -9.71 -58.94 16.21
C GLY A 121 -9.96 -59.05 17.71
N GLY A 122 -11.21 -58.78 18.11
CA GLY A 122 -11.62 -58.78 19.50
C GLY A 122 -11.95 -60.15 20.08
N ALA A 123 -12.10 -60.19 21.42
CA ALA A 123 -13.21 -60.81 22.14
C ALA A 123 -13.00 -60.77 23.68
N ARG A 124 -14.04 -60.28 24.36
CA ARG A 124 -14.66 -60.76 25.62
C ARG A 124 -13.89 -60.84 26.96
N GLY A 125 -14.53 -60.17 27.94
CA GLY A 125 -14.74 -60.62 29.34
C GLY A 125 -13.78 -59.99 30.36
N GLY A 126 -14.17 -59.48 31.54
CA GLY A 126 -15.44 -59.37 32.26
C GLY A 126 -15.17 -59.20 33.77
N ARG A 127 -15.99 -58.37 34.46
CA ARG A 127 -16.15 -58.19 35.94
C ARG A 127 -14.95 -57.58 36.72
N GLY A 128 -15.11 -56.75 37.75
CA GLY A 128 -16.28 -56.23 38.48
C GLY A 128 -15.84 -55.32 39.66
N ASP A 129 -16.78 -54.47 40.09
CA ASP A 129 -16.98 -53.81 41.40
C ASP A 129 -15.85 -53.07 42.17
N ALA A 130 -16.09 -51.78 42.44
CA ALA A 130 -16.53 -51.32 43.78
C ALA A 130 -16.86 -49.81 43.80
N ARG A 131 -18.08 -49.48 44.24
CA ARG A 131 -18.59 -48.14 44.61
C ARG A 131 -18.30 -47.86 46.09
N GLY A 132 -18.30 -46.57 46.46
CA GLY A 132 -18.82 -46.16 47.78
C GLY A 132 -18.37 -44.79 48.28
N GLY A 133 -19.33 -43.89 48.53
CA GLY A 133 -19.13 -42.75 49.43
C GLY A 133 -19.93 -41.48 49.11
N ARG A 134 -21.23 -41.46 49.43
CA ARG A 134 -22.06 -40.24 49.49
C ARG A 134 -23.12 -40.39 50.58
N THR A 135 -23.15 -39.48 51.54
CA THR A 135 -24.27 -38.97 52.37
C THR A 135 -23.63 -37.91 53.31
N THR A 136 -24.21 -36.75 53.62
CA THR A 136 -25.53 -36.49 54.23
C THR A 136 -25.85 -34.98 54.11
N ALA A 137 -27.13 -34.63 53.99
CA ALA A 137 -27.67 -33.28 54.17
C ALA A 137 -28.60 -33.26 55.39
N THR A 138 -28.57 -32.23 56.25
CA THR A 138 -29.78 -31.64 56.88
C THR A 138 -29.52 -30.35 57.68
N ARG A 139 -30.30 -29.32 57.33
CA ARG A 139 -30.99 -28.26 58.12
C ARG A 139 -30.32 -27.54 59.31
N GLY A 140 -30.33 -26.20 59.20
CA GLY A 140 -31.14 -25.34 60.06
C GLY A 140 -30.40 -24.31 60.93
N GLY A 141 -30.82 -23.03 60.83
CA GLY A 141 -30.76 -22.09 61.96
C GLY A 141 -29.90 -20.83 61.80
N ALA A 142 -30.58 -19.73 61.45
CA ALA A 142 -30.50 -18.39 62.04
C ALA A 142 -29.14 -17.69 62.29
N ALA A 143 -29.03 -16.47 61.74
CA ALA A 143 -28.88 -15.19 62.47
C ALA A 143 -27.82 -14.23 61.89
N GLY A 144 -28.31 -13.05 61.49
CA GLY A 144 -27.57 -11.76 61.41
C GLY A 144 -26.77 -11.56 60.12
N GLY A 145 -26.98 -10.54 59.29
CA GLY A 145 -27.76 -9.31 59.42
C GLY A 145 -27.09 -8.20 58.60
N ARG A 146 -27.90 -7.31 58.00
CA ARG A 146 -27.59 -6.16 57.10
C ARG A 146 -27.20 -6.57 55.67
N GLY A 147 -28.03 -6.41 54.64
CA GLY A 147 -28.87 -5.25 54.27
C GLY A 147 -28.04 -4.34 53.35
N GLY A 148 -28.43 -3.90 52.17
CA GLY A 148 -29.63 -4.04 51.36
C GLY A 148 -29.49 -3.04 50.19
N TYR A 149 -30.06 -3.40 49.04
CA TYR A 149 -30.68 -2.52 48.03
C TYR A 149 -29.89 -1.48 47.20
N GLY A 150 -30.25 -1.45 45.90
CA GLY A 150 -30.12 -0.32 44.96
C GLY A 150 -28.86 -0.41 44.08
N GLY A 151 -28.89 -0.43 42.75
CA GLY A 151 -29.84 0.16 41.81
C GLY A 151 -29.33 1.54 41.35
N PHE A 152 -29.20 1.70 40.03
CA PHE A 152 -29.19 2.95 39.26
C PHE A 152 -27.86 3.61 38.84
N ASP A 153 -27.69 3.61 37.52
CA ASP A 153 -27.30 4.70 36.60
C ASP A 153 -25.90 5.30 36.39
N SER A 154 -25.76 5.63 35.11
CA SER A 154 -24.78 6.49 34.45
C SER A 154 -24.69 7.88 35.09
N ARG A 155 -23.46 8.36 35.30
CA ARG A 155 -22.89 9.64 34.79
C ARG A 155 -21.76 10.15 35.71
N GLY A 156 -20.62 10.46 35.08
CA GLY A 156 -19.75 11.56 35.51
C GLY A 156 -18.53 11.17 36.35
N GLY A 157 -17.36 11.47 35.80
CA GLY A 157 -16.09 11.38 36.53
C GLY A 157 -14.92 11.94 35.72
N ARG A 158 -14.93 13.25 35.44
CA ARG A 158 -13.73 14.00 35.01
C ARG A 158 -12.78 14.11 36.21
N GLY A 159 -11.50 13.83 35.99
CA GLY A 159 -10.41 14.36 36.81
C GLY A 159 -9.23 13.40 36.97
N GLY A 160 -8.06 13.77 36.45
CA GLY A 160 -6.81 13.12 36.80
C GLY A 160 -5.73 13.17 35.73
N ALA A 161 -5.15 14.36 35.53
CA ALA A 161 -3.91 14.52 34.80
C ALA A 161 -2.73 13.82 35.51
N GLY A 162 -1.76 13.34 34.73
CA GLY A 162 -0.40 13.08 35.21
C GLY A 162 -0.01 11.61 35.30
N GLY A 163 0.50 11.05 34.20
CA GLY A 163 1.11 9.73 34.21
C GLY A 163 1.64 9.35 32.83
N ARG A 164 2.87 9.79 32.54
CA ARG A 164 3.71 9.29 31.44
C ARG A 164 3.95 7.80 31.64
N GLY A 165 3.00 6.96 31.22
CA GLY A 165 3.11 5.51 31.14
C GLY A 165 3.06 5.14 29.68
N GLY A 166 4.22 4.85 29.10
CA GLY A 166 4.33 4.38 27.72
C GLY A 166 3.32 3.27 27.47
N ARG A 167 2.51 3.45 26.41
CA ARG A 167 1.75 2.34 25.83
C ARG A 167 2.78 1.24 25.58
N ARG A 168 2.70 0.16 26.35
CA ARG A 168 3.48 -1.05 26.08
C ARG A 168 3.02 -1.55 24.72
N PHE A 169 3.72 -1.14 23.67
CA PHE A 169 3.70 -1.82 22.38
C PHE A 169 3.92 -3.29 22.69
N GLY A 170 2.91 -4.10 22.41
CA GLY A 170 2.95 -5.51 22.75
C GLY A 170 4.04 -6.18 21.93
N TRP A 171 4.61 -7.27 22.43
CA TRP A 171 5.55 -8.12 21.70
C TRP A 171 4.98 -8.62 20.35
N LYS A 172 3.65 -8.56 20.17
CA LYS A 172 2.92 -8.83 18.92
C LYS A 172 3.01 -7.72 17.86
N ASP A 173 3.35 -6.48 18.22
CA ASP A 173 3.51 -5.39 17.25
C ASP A 173 4.88 -5.43 16.56
N TYR A 174 5.87 -6.08 17.19
CA TYR A 174 7.21 -6.29 16.61
C TYR A 174 7.28 -7.47 15.62
N ASP A 175 6.30 -8.38 15.67
CA ASP A 175 6.20 -9.57 14.82
C ASP A 175 5.28 -9.34 13.60
N LYS A 176 4.81 -8.09 13.38
CA LYS A 176 4.12 -7.77 12.14
C LYS A 176 5.14 -7.84 11.01
N PRO A 177 4.95 -8.72 10.00
CA PRO A 177 5.79 -8.72 8.82
C PRO A 177 5.88 -7.29 8.29
N ALA A 178 7.08 -6.82 7.99
CA ALA A 178 7.23 -5.56 7.26
C ALA A 178 6.37 -5.68 6.00
N ARG A 179 5.37 -4.80 5.87
CA ARG A 179 4.50 -4.79 4.69
C ARG A 179 5.34 -4.25 3.54
N ASN A 180 6.02 -5.14 2.82
CA ASN A 180 6.64 -4.80 1.56
C ASN A 180 5.53 -4.39 0.60
N ARG A 181 5.62 -3.16 0.11
CA ARG A 181 4.72 -2.60 -0.87
C ARG A 181 5.53 -2.40 -2.13
N ASP A 182 5.07 -3.00 -3.21
CA ASP A 182 5.74 -2.85 -4.48
C ASP A 182 5.48 -1.46 -5.04
N ALA A 183 6.54 -0.82 -5.54
CA ALA A 183 6.44 0.44 -6.23
C ALA A 183 5.74 0.20 -7.58
N SER A 184 4.87 1.12 -7.99
CA SER A 184 4.21 1.03 -9.31
C SER A 184 5.21 1.16 -10.46
N ILE A 185 6.36 1.78 -10.21
CA ILE A 185 7.47 1.85 -11.15
C ILE A 185 8.84 1.78 -10.45
N ASN A 186 9.78 1.16 -11.14
CA ASN A 186 11.20 1.24 -10.85
C ASN A 186 11.76 2.64 -11.18
N ILE A 187 12.08 3.40 -10.15
CA ILE A 187 12.70 4.72 -10.26
C ILE A 187 14.11 4.56 -10.84
N ARG A 188 14.41 5.31 -11.90
CA ARG A 188 15.73 5.25 -12.55
C ARG A 188 16.66 6.36 -12.04
N PRO A 189 17.99 6.15 -12.04
CA PRO A 189 18.96 7.14 -11.53
C PRO A 189 19.01 8.46 -12.31
N ASP A 190 18.56 8.47 -13.56
CA ASP A 190 18.51 9.63 -14.45
C ASP A 190 17.28 10.53 -14.22
N TRP A 191 16.34 10.09 -13.38
CA TRP A 191 15.14 10.86 -13.08
C TRP A 191 15.44 12.04 -12.16
N LYS A 192 15.00 13.22 -12.57
CA LYS A 192 15.13 14.45 -11.78
C LYS A 192 13.87 14.71 -10.97
N MET A 193 14.01 14.74 -9.65
CA MET A 193 12.95 15.22 -8.76
C MET A 193 12.68 16.71 -9.02
N LEU A 194 11.44 17.05 -9.36
CA LEU A 194 11.01 18.43 -9.59
C LEU A 194 10.38 19.04 -8.34
N GLU A 195 9.41 18.34 -7.77
CA GLU A 195 8.71 18.75 -6.56
C GLU A 195 8.33 17.52 -5.73
N GLU A 196 8.28 17.71 -4.41
CA GLU A 196 7.74 16.77 -3.45
C GLU A 196 6.60 17.46 -2.68
N ILE A 197 5.42 16.84 -2.68
CA ILE A 197 4.22 17.35 -2.02
C ILE A 197 3.70 16.28 -1.07
N ASP A 198 3.63 16.61 0.22
CA ASP A 198 3.06 15.72 1.22
C ASP A 198 1.53 15.81 1.26
N PHE A 199 0.89 14.77 1.81
CA PHE A 199 -0.58 14.73 1.88
C PHE A 199 -1.17 15.86 2.75
N ASN A 200 -0.42 16.36 3.74
CA ASN A 200 -0.86 17.47 4.58
C ASN A 200 -0.95 18.79 3.81
N ARG A 201 -0.07 19.02 2.82
CA ARG A 201 -0.16 20.15 1.91
C ARG A 201 -1.34 20.00 0.95
N LEU A 202 -1.51 18.81 0.34
CA LEU A 202 -2.63 18.54 -0.58
C LEU A 202 -4.00 18.76 0.08
N ALA A 203 -4.17 18.31 1.31
CA ALA A 203 -5.45 18.41 2.04
C ALA A 203 -5.90 19.84 2.35
N LYS A 204 -5.02 20.85 2.19
CA LYS A 204 -5.33 22.26 2.42
C LYS A 204 -5.65 23.04 1.15
N LEU A 205 -5.44 22.44 -0.02
CA LEU A 205 -5.73 23.06 -1.30
C LEU A 205 -7.24 23.12 -1.49
N ASN A 206 -7.71 24.23 -2.06
CA ASN A 206 -9.11 24.42 -2.42
C ASN A 206 -9.18 25.24 -3.71
N LEU A 207 -10.06 24.81 -4.61
CA LEU A 207 -10.42 25.53 -5.83
C LEU A 207 -11.92 25.34 -6.04
N GLU A 208 -12.66 26.44 -6.11
CA GLU A 208 -14.07 26.41 -6.49
C GLU A 208 -14.15 26.52 -8.01
N THR A 209 -14.98 25.67 -8.62
CA THR A 209 -15.21 25.60 -10.07
C THR A 209 -16.70 25.46 -10.32
N ASP A 210 -17.17 26.04 -11.42
CA ASP A 210 -18.54 25.87 -11.88
C ASP A 210 -18.79 24.46 -12.44
N GLU A 211 -20.05 24.14 -12.71
CA GLU A 211 -20.41 22.88 -13.37
C GLU A 211 -19.82 22.82 -14.77
N GLY A 212 -19.25 21.65 -15.12
CA GLY A 212 -18.66 21.44 -16.43
C GLY A 212 -19.70 21.47 -17.56
N GLU A 213 -19.33 22.06 -18.68
CA GLU A 213 -20.16 22.13 -19.88
C GLU A 213 -19.97 20.87 -20.73
N ASP A 214 -21.07 20.23 -21.15
CA ASP A 214 -21.02 19.09 -22.06
C ASP A 214 -20.64 19.59 -23.47
N VAL A 215 -19.46 19.20 -23.97
CA VAL A 215 -18.95 19.56 -25.31
C VAL A 215 -19.48 18.59 -26.35
N ASP A 216 -19.34 17.29 -26.08
CA ASP A 216 -19.81 16.24 -26.98
C ASP A 216 -20.07 14.92 -26.22
N SER A 217 -20.87 14.04 -26.81
CA SER A 217 -21.34 12.79 -26.22
C SER A 217 -21.32 11.64 -27.24
N TYR A 218 -20.73 10.51 -26.85
CA TYR A 218 -20.49 9.35 -27.70
C TYR A 218 -20.96 8.05 -27.03
N GLY A 219 -21.31 7.05 -27.84
CA GLY A 219 -21.67 5.72 -27.37
C GLY A 219 -23.17 5.54 -27.17
N PHE A 220 -23.55 4.62 -26.28
CA PHE A 220 -24.96 4.33 -26.01
C PHE A 220 -25.13 3.74 -24.61
N LEU A 221 -26.35 3.82 -24.09
CA LEU A 221 -26.71 3.29 -22.79
C LEU A 221 -27.91 2.35 -22.87
N TYR A 222 -27.82 1.21 -22.20
CA TYR A 222 -28.99 0.39 -21.89
C TYR A 222 -29.70 0.90 -20.64
N TYR A 223 -30.99 0.58 -20.53
CA TYR A 223 -31.78 0.92 -19.36
C TYR A 223 -31.40 0.02 -18.18
N TYR A 224 -31.23 0.61 -17.00
CA TYR A 224 -31.02 -0.12 -15.76
C TYR A 224 -32.27 -0.94 -15.37
N ASP A 225 -32.06 -2.20 -15.02
CA ASP A 225 -33.11 -3.08 -14.53
C ASP A 225 -33.41 -2.85 -13.04
N ARG A 226 -34.49 -2.11 -12.78
CA ARG A 226 -35.04 -1.88 -11.43
C ARG A 226 -35.36 -3.14 -10.63
N SER A 227 -35.41 -4.32 -11.27
CA SER A 227 -35.59 -5.57 -10.54
C SER A 227 -34.38 -5.91 -9.65
N TYR A 228 -33.22 -5.30 -9.88
CA TYR A 228 -32.02 -5.42 -9.03
C TYR A 228 -32.09 -4.56 -7.75
N ASP A 229 -32.98 -3.57 -7.66
CA ASP A 229 -33.15 -2.74 -6.44
C ASP A 229 -33.88 -3.50 -5.31
N LYS A 230 -34.56 -4.59 -5.66
CA LYS A 230 -35.31 -5.39 -4.69
C LYS A 230 -34.35 -6.17 -3.81
N ALA A 231 -34.48 -6.00 -2.50
CA ALA A 231 -33.70 -6.77 -1.53
C ALA A 231 -33.82 -8.28 -1.84
N PRO A 232 -32.69 -9.00 -1.97
CA PRO A 232 -32.73 -10.42 -2.30
C PRO A 232 -33.47 -11.18 -1.20
N VAL A 233 -34.41 -12.03 -1.61
CA VAL A 233 -35.02 -12.99 -0.67
C VAL A 233 -33.96 -14.06 -0.37
N LYS A 234 -33.88 -14.49 0.89
CA LYS A 234 -32.92 -15.52 1.31
C LYS A 234 -33.02 -16.74 0.37
N ASN A 235 -31.89 -17.16 -0.19
CA ASN A 235 -31.74 -18.23 -1.21
C ASN A 235 -32.27 -17.90 -2.63
N ALA A 236 -32.57 -16.64 -2.93
CA ALA A 236 -32.96 -16.16 -4.25
C ALA A 236 -32.09 -14.97 -4.70
N GLU A 237 -30.84 -14.93 -4.23
CA GLU A 237 -29.85 -13.96 -4.69
C GLU A 237 -29.54 -14.18 -6.18
N LYS A 238 -29.41 -13.07 -6.90
CA LYS A 238 -29.06 -13.11 -8.32
C LYS A 238 -27.57 -13.44 -8.42
N LYS A 239 -27.26 -14.54 -9.08
CA LYS A 239 -25.87 -14.95 -9.32
C LYS A 239 -25.23 -14.03 -10.35
N LEU A 240 -24.01 -13.58 -10.07
CA LEU A 240 -23.18 -12.89 -11.05
C LEU A 240 -22.81 -13.87 -12.17
N THR A 241 -23.01 -13.46 -13.41
CA THR A 241 -22.66 -14.23 -14.61
C THR A 241 -21.53 -13.56 -15.34
N ALA A 242 -20.63 -14.36 -15.93
CA ALA A 242 -19.65 -13.86 -16.88
C ALA A 242 -20.37 -13.39 -18.14
N ILE A 243 -20.21 -12.11 -18.48
CA ILE A 243 -20.79 -11.48 -19.67
C ILE A 243 -19.64 -10.85 -20.45
N ASP A 244 -19.34 -11.41 -21.61
CA ASP A 244 -18.24 -10.95 -22.46
C ASP A 244 -18.67 -9.70 -23.24
N ARG A 245 -18.18 -8.52 -22.84
CA ARG A 245 -18.40 -7.26 -23.54
C ARG A 245 -17.08 -6.55 -23.77
N ALA A 246 -16.94 -5.91 -24.93
CA ALA A 246 -15.77 -5.07 -25.21
C ALA A 246 -15.81 -3.83 -24.29
N ALA A 247 -14.77 -3.69 -23.46
CA ALA A 247 -14.52 -2.52 -22.62
C ALA A 247 -13.13 -1.95 -22.92
N TYR A 248 -13.05 -0.62 -22.90
CA TYR A 248 -11.89 0.10 -23.38
C TYR A 248 -11.29 0.95 -22.27
N ASN A 249 -10.00 0.73 -21.99
CA ASN A 249 -9.23 1.49 -21.01
C ASN A 249 -8.27 2.48 -21.71
N VAL A 250 -8.75 3.19 -22.74
CA VAL A 250 -7.91 4.10 -23.54
C VAL A 250 -7.42 5.30 -22.70
N THR A 251 -6.11 5.54 -22.72
CA THR A 251 -5.46 6.72 -22.10
C THR A 251 -5.76 8.00 -22.88
N THR A 252 -5.55 9.16 -22.25
CA THR A 252 -5.88 10.47 -22.81
C THR A 252 -5.24 10.76 -24.17
N SER A 253 -3.93 10.52 -24.35
CA SER A 253 -3.26 10.82 -25.62
C SER A 253 -3.66 9.88 -26.76
N SER A 254 -4.17 8.68 -26.45
CA SER A 254 -4.61 7.71 -27.47
C SER A 254 -6.08 7.89 -27.86
N ASP A 255 -6.79 8.83 -27.24
CA ASP A 255 -8.20 9.10 -27.50
C ASP A 255 -8.36 10.04 -28.72
N PRO A 256 -9.01 9.59 -29.81
CA PRO A 256 -9.10 10.38 -31.03
C PRO A 256 -9.96 11.65 -30.85
N VAL A 257 -10.95 11.63 -29.96
CA VAL A 257 -11.81 12.79 -29.71
C VAL A 257 -11.05 13.83 -28.90
N ILE A 258 -10.27 13.40 -27.91
CA ILE A 258 -9.39 14.32 -27.17
C ILE A 258 -8.34 14.94 -28.10
N GLN A 259 -7.76 14.17 -29.03
CA GLN A 259 -6.83 14.73 -30.02
C GLN A 259 -7.51 15.77 -30.91
N GLU A 260 -8.73 15.53 -31.37
CA GLU A 260 -9.50 16.50 -32.16
C GLU A 260 -9.80 17.78 -31.37
N LEU A 261 -10.22 17.66 -30.10
CA LEU A 261 -10.47 18.80 -29.21
C LEU A 261 -9.19 19.57 -28.89
N ALA A 262 -8.07 18.86 -28.75
CA ALA A 262 -6.76 19.46 -28.60
C ALA A 262 -6.37 20.22 -29.87
N GLU A 263 -6.53 19.66 -31.07
CA GLU A 263 -6.24 20.36 -32.34
C GLU A 263 -7.08 21.63 -32.53
N LYS A 264 -8.31 21.65 -32.02
CA LYS A 264 -9.19 22.83 -32.03
C LYS A 264 -8.88 23.88 -30.96
N ASP A 265 -7.86 23.65 -30.13
CA ASP A 265 -7.48 24.52 -29.01
C ASP A 265 -8.62 24.78 -27.99
N GLU A 266 -9.48 23.79 -27.76
CA GLU A 266 -10.62 23.91 -26.83
C GLU A 266 -10.20 23.95 -25.34
N ALA A 267 -8.99 23.49 -25.02
CA ALA A 267 -8.44 23.50 -23.67
C ALA A 267 -6.91 23.41 -23.61
N GLN A 268 -6.36 23.67 -22.43
CA GLN A 268 -4.92 23.51 -22.12
C GLN A 268 -4.63 22.17 -21.46
N ILE A 269 -5.57 21.62 -20.69
CA ILE A 269 -5.38 20.36 -19.95
C ILE A 269 -6.39 19.33 -20.44
N PHE A 270 -5.91 18.10 -20.66
CA PHE A 270 -6.72 16.97 -21.10
C PHE A 270 -6.50 15.79 -20.18
N ALA A 271 -7.60 15.13 -19.77
CA ALA A 271 -7.56 13.97 -18.87
C ALA A 271 -8.77 13.04 -19.09
N THR A 272 -8.69 11.82 -18.55
CA THR A 272 -9.86 10.96 -18.31
C THR A 272 -10.33 11.10 -16.86
N ASP A 273 -11.59 10.76 -16.60
CA ASP A 273 -12.16 10.71 -15.26
C ASP A 273 -11.39 9.78 -14.30
N SER A 274 -10.94 8.62 -14.76
CA SER A 274 -10.11 7.67 -14.01
C SER A 274 -8.82 8.32 -13.51
N ILE A 275 -8.06 8.96 -14.39
CA ILE A 275 -6.79 9.62 -14.04
C ILE A 275 -7.05 10.82 -13.12
N LEU A 276 -8.06 11.63 -13.42
CA LEU A 276 -8.39 12.80 -12.62
C LEU A 276 -8.88 12.41 -11.21
N SER A 277 -9.67 11.33 -11.10
CA SER A 277 -10.17 10.82 -9.82
C SER A 277 -9.04 10.41 -8.88
N MET A 278 -7.97 9.81 -9.41
CA MET A 278 -6.78 9.47 -8.62
C MET A 278 -6.05 10.70 -8.10
N ILE A 279 -5.89 11.72 -8.94
CA ILE A 279 -5.21 12.96 -8.54
C ILE A 279 -6.03 13.66 -7.46
N MET A 280 -7.36 13.76 -7.64
CA MET A 280 -8.27 14.37 -6.66
C MET A 280 -8.33 13.59 -5.34
N CYS A 281 -8.24 12.26 -5.39
CA CYS A 281 -8.32 11.39 -4.22
C CYS A 281 -6.95 10.93 -3.68
N ALA A 282 -5.85 11.49 -4.19
CA ALA A 282 -4.47 11.12 -3.86
C ALA A 282 -4.19 11.00 -2.35
N PRO A 283 -4.70 11.89 -1.46
CA PRO A 283 -4.44 11.80 -0.02
C PRO A 283 -5.01 10.54 0.67
N ARG A 284 -5.86 9.77 -0.02
CA ARG A 284 -6.43 8.50 0.51
C ARG A 284 -5.63 7.26 0.06
N SER A 285 -4.74 7.42 -0.91
CA SER A 285 -3.96 6.31 -1.45
C SER A 285 -2.92 5.79 -0.44
N VAL A 286 -2.72 4.48 -0.47
CA VAL A 286 -1.81 3.72 0.38
C VAL A 286 -0.91 2.85 -0.49
N TYR A 287 -1.45 2.26 -1.56
CA TYR A 287 -0.70 1.58 -2.60
C TYR A 287 -0.08 2.58 -3.57
N SER A 288 1.05 2.20 -4.16
CA SER A 288 1.75 3.04 -5.13
C SER A 288 0.97 3.11 -6.43
N TRP A 289 0.89 4.31 -7.01
CA TRP A 289 0.35 4.56 -8.34
C TRP A 289 1.17 5.66 -9.01
N ASP A 290 1.07 5.76 -10.33
CA ASP A 290 1.74 6.80 -11.09
C ASP A 290 0.93 7.23 -12.31
N VAL A 291 1.20 8.45 -12.77
CA VAL A 291 0.58 9.11 -13.92
C VAL A 291 1.70 9.71 -14.77
N VAL A 292 1.56 9.64 -16.09
CA VAL A 292 2.47 10.24 -17.05
C VAL A 292 1.93 11.59 -17.47
N ILE A 293 2.70 12.65 -17.30
CA ILE A 293 2.31 14.00 -17.75
C ILE A 293 3.08 14.30 -19.04
N VAL A 294 2.36 14.41 -20.16
CA VAL A 294 2.93 14.76 -21.46
C VAL A 294 2.63 16.21 -21.77
N ARG A 295 3.66 17.04 -21.84
CA ARG A 295 3.54 18.45 -22.24
C ARG A 295 3.89 18.62 -23.71
N GLN A 296 2.97 19.16 -24.51
CA GLN A 296 3.17 19.47 -25.92
C GLN A 296 2.82 20.94 -26.17
N GLY A 297 3.84 21.80 -26.30
CA GLY A 297 3.63 23.25 -26.39
C GLY A 297 2.94 23.80 -25.13
N ASN A 298 1.74 24.37 -25.31
CA ASN A 298 0.89 24.89 -24.23
C ASN A 298 -0.17 23.89 -23.74
N LYS A 299 -0.11 22.63 -24.18
CA LYS A 299 -1.08 21.58 -23.83
C LYS A 299 -0.45 20.56 -22.90
N ILE A 300 -1.25 20.07 -21.96
CA ILE A 300 -0.89 19.06 -20.97
C ILE A 300 -1.87 17.90 -21.11
N PHE A 301 -1.32 16.71 -21.36
CA PHE A 301 -2.08 15.46 -21.38
C PHE A 301 -1.69 14.66 -20.15
N LEU A 302 -2.70 14.26 -19.36
CA LEU A 302 -2.52 13.38 -18.22
C LEU A 302 -2.81 11.94 -18.67
N ASP A 303 -1.77 11.14 -18.81
CA ASP A 303 -1.82 9.76 -19.29
C ASP A 303 -1.58 8.74 -18.18
N LYS A 304 -2.09 7.53 -18.38
CA LYS A 304 -1.70 6.34 -17.63
C LYS A 304 -0.85 5.42 -18.49
N ARG A 305 -0.01 4.59 -17.87
CA ARG A 305 0.73 3.56 -18.59
C ARG A 305 -0.18 2.40 -18.98
N ASP A 306 0.26 1.63 -19.97
CA ASP A 306 -0.35 0.35 -20.28
C ASP A 306 -0.26 -0.58 -19.07
N ASN A 307 -1.37 -1.22 -18.72
CA ASN A 307 -1.50 -2.07 -17.52
C ASN A 307 -1.16 -1.32 -16.21
N ALA A 308 -1.47 -0.03 -16.13
CA ALA A 308 -1.29 0.72 -14.89
C ALA A 308 -2.17 0.12 -13.77
N ALA A 309 -1.67 0.17 -12.53
CA ALA A 309 -2.43 -0.23 -11.35
C ALA A 309 -3.79 0.50 -11.24
N LEU A 310 -3.90 1.68 -11.87
CA LEU A 310 -5.13 2.47 -11.98
C LEU A 310 -6.28 1.74 -12.72
N ASP A 311 -5.97 0.77 -13.59
CA ASP A 311 -7.01 0.01 -14.28
C ASP A 311 -7.66 -1.05 -13.40
N MET A 312 -7.07 -1.31 -12.23
CA MET A 312 -7.52 -2.33 -11.30
C MET A 312 -8.16 -1.71 -10.05
N VAL A 313 -9.19 -2.37 -9.53
CA VAL A 313 -9.87 -1.96 -8.30
C VAL A 313 -9.15 -2.55 -7.08
N THR A 314 -8.59 -1.71 -6.23
CA THR A 314 -7.92 -2.14 -5.00
C THR A 314 -8.94 -2.63 -3.96
N VAL A 315 -8.65 -3.76 -3.30
CA VAL A 315 -9.51 -4.34 -2.25
C VAL A 315 -8.87 -4.13 -0.88
N ASN A 316 -9.63 -3.55 0.05
CA ASN A 316 -9.24 -3.35 1.45
C ASN A 316 -7.93 -2.58 1.67
N GLU A 317 -7.58 -1.70 0.74
CA GLU A 317 -6.36 -0.90 0.76
C GLU A 317 -6.18 -0.13 2.09
N ASN A 318 -7.25 0.50 2.58
CA ASN A 318 -7.23 1.31 3.81
C ASN A 318 -7.60 0.53 5.08
N ALA A 319 -7.71 -0.81 5.02
CA ALA A 319 -8.03 -1.60 6.19
C ALA A 319 -6.87 -1.59 7.22
N ALA A 320 -7.22 -1.72 8.50
CA ALA A 320 -6.21 -1.86 9.56
C ALA A 320 -5.33 -3.09 9.30
N ASP A 321 -5.94 -4.19 8.88
CA ASP A 321 -5.26 -5.34 8.30
C ASP A 321 -5.55 -5.45 6.81
N ALA A 322 -4.72 -4.77 6.01
CA ALA A 322 -4.79 -4.84 4.56
C ALA A 322 -4.18 -6.17 4.08
N PRO A 323 -4.68 -6.75 2.97
CA PRO A 323 -4.12 -7.96 2.37
C PRO A 323 -2.60 -7.82 2.18
N LEU A 324 -1.87 -8.90 2.45
CA LEU A 324 -0.41 -8.93 2.35
C LEU A 324 0.00 -9.72 1.12
N GLU A 325 1.05 -9.25 0.46
CA GLU A 325 1.79 -10.09 -0.48
C GLU A 325 2.23 -11.35 0.25
N ALA A 326 2.02 -12.51 -0.36
CA ALA A 326 2.36 -13.74 0.34
C ALA A 326 3.87 -13.94 0.30
N SER A 327 4.46 -14.24 1.46
CA SER A 327 5.86 -14.67 1.54
C SER A 327 6.08 -15.91 0.66
N GLU A 328 7.22 -15.99 -0.02
CA GLU A 328 7.57 -17.14 -0.87
C GLU A 328 7.26 -18.47 -0.17
N GLY A 329 6.42 -19.31 -0.81
CA GLY A 329 5.98 -20.60 -0.27
C GLY A 329 4.65 -20.62 0.49
N SER A 330 3.98 -19.47 0.65
CA SER A 330 2.60 -19.42 1.15
C SER A 330 1.62 -20.07 0.16
N LYS A 331 0.62 -20.77 0.71
CA LYS A 331 -0.46 -21.42 -0.07
C LYS A 331 -1.64 -20.50 -0.32
N ASP A 332 -1.67 -19.32 0.29
CA ASP A 332 -2.77 -18.37 0.13
C ASP A 332 -2.45 -17.36 -0.98
N THR A 333 -2.54 -17.85 -2.22
CA THR A 333 -2.30 -17.03 -3.43
C THR A 333 -3.57 -16.31 -3.89
N VAL A 334 -4.74 -16.73 -3.43
CA VAL A 334 -6.04 -16.20 -3.88
C VAL A 334 -6.34 -14.87 -3.19
N ASN A 335 -5.95 -14.72 -1.93
CA ASN A 335 -6.21 -13.50 -1.15
C ASN A 335 -5.05 -12.49 -1.21
N GLN A 336 -4.19 -12.57 -2.22
CA GLN A 336 -3.13 -11.59 -2.45
C GLN A 336 -3.71 -10.29 -3.06
N PRO A 337 -3.11 -9.12 -2.80
CA PRO A 337 -3.59 -7.85 -3.32
C PRO A 337 -3.85 -7.84 -4.84
N SER A 338 -2.94 -8.40 -5.63
CA SER A 338 -3.05 -8.49 -7.09
C SER A 338 -4.22 -9.37 -7.53
N ALA A 339 -4.33 -10.59 -7.01
CA ALA A 339 -5.41 -11.52 -7.31
C ALA A 339 -6.79 -10.96 -6.92
N LEU A 340 -6.89 -10.33 -5.75
CA LEU A 340 -8.12 -9.68 -5.30
C LEU A 340 -8.49 -8.48 -6.19
N ALA A 341 -7.50 -7.73 -6.67
CA ALA A 341 -7.74 -6.59 -7.55
C ALA A 341 -8.23 -7.03 -8.93
N GLU A 342 -7.64 -8.10 -9.50
CA GLU A 342 -8.12 -8.72 -10.74
C GLU A 342 -9.56 -9.22 -10.59
N GLU A 343 -9.86 -9.95 -9.51
CA GLU A 343 -11.21 -10.45 -9.24
C GLU A 343 -12.22 -9.29 -9.06
N ALA A 344 -11.88 -8.28 -8.27
CA ALA A 344 -12.76 -7.12 -8.04
C ALA A 344 -13.04 -6.33 -9.32
N THR A 345 -12.05 -6.21 -10.19
CA THR A 345 -12.18 -5.57 -11.51
C THR A 345 -13.09 -6.39 -12.42
N TYR A 346 -12.90 -7.71 -12.44
CA TYR A 346 -13.76 -8.63 -13.18
C TYR A 346 -15.22 -8.59 -12.67
N ILE A 347 -15.43 -8.53 -11.35
CA ILE A 347 -16.76 -8.37 -10.75
C ILE A 347 -17.41 -7.05 -11.21
N ASN A 348 -16.67 -5.94 -11.18
CA ASN A 348 -17.17 -4.63 -11.60
C ASN A 348 -17.59 -4.62 -13.07
N HIS A 349 -16.77 -5.20 -13.96
CA HIS A 349 -17.08 -5.31 -15.38
C HIS A 349 -18.38 -6.10 -15.62
N ASN A 350 -18.49 -7.29 -15.03
CA ASN A 350 -19.67 -8.14 -15.22
C ASN A 350 -20.94 -7.55 -14.60
N PHE A 351 -20.82 -6.97 -13.41
CA PHE A 351 -21.98 -6.44 -12.69
C PHE A 351 -22.60 -5.27 -13.45
N ALA A 352 -21.80 -4.33 -13.96
CA ALA A 352 -22.28 -3.20 -14.74
C ALA A 352 -23.08 -3.64 -15.99
N ASN A 353 -22.64 -4.72 -16.66
CA ASN A 353 -23.33 -5.28 -17.81
C ASN A 353 -24.55 -6.14 -17.44
N GLN A 354 -24.54 -6.79 -16.27
CA GLN A 354 -25.62 -7.69 -15.84
C GLN A 354 -26.87 -6.94 -15.36
N VAL A 355 -26.71 -5.74 -14.82
CA VAL A 355 -27.84 -4.96 -14.25
C VAL A 355 -28.58 -4.12 -15.28
N VAL A 356 -28.22 -4.22 -16.56
CA VAL A 356 -28.90 -3.50 -17.64
C VAL A 356 -29.77 -4.43 -18.48
N LEU A 357 -30.81 -3.86 -19.08
CA LEU A 357 -31.73 -4.54 -19.98
C LEU A 357 -31.19 -4.48 -21.41
N GLU A 358 -30.39 -5.47 -21.78
CA GLU A 358 -29.94 -5.60 -23.16
C GLU A 358 -31.09 -5.97 -24.09
N GLY A 359 -31.28 -5.16 -25.13
CA GLY A 359 -32.35 -5.35 -26.10
C GLY A 359 -32.43 -4.19 -27.09
N ASN A 360 -33.56 -4.09 -27.80
CA ASN A 360 -33.71 -3.07 -28.84
C ASN A 360 -33.92 -1.65 -28.29
N SER A 361 -34.26 -1.52 -27.00
CA SER A 361 -34.50 -0.22 -26.35
C SER A 361 -33.22 0.26 -25.68
N LYS A 362 -32.37 0.98 -26.42
CA LYS A 362 -31.20 1.70 -25.91
C LYS A 362 -31.34 3.20 -26.14
N VAL A 363 -30.56 3.99 -25.40
CA VAL A 363 -30.42 5.43 -25.61
C VAL A 363 -29.08 5.66 -26.30
N ASP A 364 -29.13 5.97 -27.59
CA ASP A 364 -27.95 6.34 -28.37
C ASP A 364 -27.57 7.80 -28.09
N MET A 365 -26.27 8.04 -27.93
CA MET A 365 -25.72 9.40 -27.88
C MET A 365 -25.66 9.99 -29.31
N PRO A 366 -25.44 11.31 -29.45
CA PRO A 366 -25.30 11.95 -30.77
C PRO A 366 -24.25 11.30 -31.66
N ASN A 367 -23.16 10.80 -31.07
CA ASN A 367 -22.08 10.12 -31.79
C ASN A 367 -21.93 8.65 -31.38
N SER A 368 -21.40 7.83 -32.29
CA SER A 368 -21.11 6.40 -32.03
C SER A 368 -19.92 6.24 -31.08
N ASN A 369 -19.73 5.05 -30.49
CA ASN A 369 -18.55 4.79 -29.64
C ASN A 369 -17.24 4.98 -30.45
N PRO A 370 -16.31 5.85 -30.03
CA PRO A 370 -15.11 6.19 -30.82
C PRO A 370 -14.04 5.09 -30.79
N PHE A 371 -14.19 4.08 -29.92
CA PHE A 371 -13.20 3.02 -29.71
C PHE A 371 -13.63 1.66 -30.28
N TYR A 372 -14.93 1.48 -30.55
CA TYR A 372 -15.46 0.20 -31.02
C TYR A 372 -15.41 0.11 -32.54
N ASN A 373 -14.88 -1.00 -33.04
CA ASN A 373 -14.83 -1.32 -34.45
C ASN A 373 -15.41 -2.72 -34.71
N ALA A 374 -16.60 -2.79 -35.28
CA ALA A 374 -17.31 -4.04 -35.56
C ALA A 374 -16.57 -5.03 -36.50
N SER A 375 -15.54 -4.58 -37.21
CA SER A 375 -14.69 -5.47 -38.03
C SER A 375 -13.47 -6.05 -37.30
N GLU A 376 -13.08 -5.47 -36.17
CA GLU A 376 -11.89 -5.85 -35.40
C GLU A 376 -12.26 -6.46 -34.06
N ASP A 377 -13.32 -5.99 -33.41
CA ASP A 377 -13.80 -6.47 -32.13
C ASP A 377 -14.69 -7.71 -32.28
N THR A 378 -14.42 -8.73 -31.46
CA THR A 378 -15.19 -9.98 -31.42
C THR A 378 -16.43 -9.87 -30.56
N ASP A 379 -16.35 -9.11 -29.47
CA ASP A 379 -17.40 -8.99 -28.47
C ASP A 379 -18.22 -7.71 -28.69
N PRO A 380 -19.54 -7.74 -28.44
CA PRO A 380 -20.34 -6.54 -28.54
C PRO A 380 -19.90 -5.49 -27.51
N PRO A 381 -20.07 -4.20 -27.80
CA PRO A 381 -19.66 -3.13 -26.90
C PRO A 381 -20.49 -3.17 -25.62
N ALA A 382 -19.85 -2.92 -24.48
CA ALA A 382 -20.54 -2.71 -23.21
C ALA A 382 -21.48 -1.48 -23.28
N SER A 383 -22.50 -1.45 -22.41
CA SER A 383 -23.31 -0.24 -22.20
C SER A 383 -22.42 0.85 -21.62
N LYS A 384 -22.06 1.84 -22.45
CA LYS A 384 -21.20 2.94 -22.03
C LYS A 384 -21.39 4.16 -22.93
N ALA A 385 -21.56 5.31 -22.28
CA ALA A 385 -21.51 6.60 -22.93
C ALA A 385 -20.31 7.41 -22.41
N TYR A 386 -19.62 8.07 -23.32
CA TYR A 386 -18.51 8.97 -23.04
C TYR A 386 -18.99 10.40 -23.24
N LYS A 387 -18.84 11.23 -22.21
CA LYS A 387 -19.14 12.66 -22.27
C LYS A 387 -17.85 13.45 -22.10
N TYR A 388 -17.54 14.29 -23.08
CA TYR A 388 -16.40 15.20 -23.03
C TYR A 388 -16.88 16.51 -22.42
N ARG A 389 -16.37 16.83 -21.24
CA ARG A 389 -16.83 18.00 -20.47
C ARG A 389 -15.70 19.00 -20.31
N ARG A 390 -16.01 20.27 -20.51
CA ARG A 390 -15.09 21.39 -20.32
C ARG A 390 -15.34 22.05 -18.96
N PHE A 391 -14.27 22.26 -18.22
CA PHE A 391 -14.26 22.96 -16.94
C PHE A 391 -13.34 24.17 -17.03
N ASP A 392 -13.78 25.29 -16.45
CA ASP A 392 -12.96 26.49 -16.29
C ASP A 392 -12.24 26.44 -14.93
N LEU A 393 -10.91 26.38 -14.98
CA LEU A 393 -10.03 26.37 -13.80
C LEU A 393 -9.28 27.69 -13.63
N SER A 394 -9.71 28.74 -14.33
CA SER A 394 -9.06 30.04 -14.32
C SER A 394 -9.10 30.66 -12.92
N THR A 395 -7.94 31.05 -12.41
CA THR A 395 -7.82 31.77 -11.12
C THR A 395 -7.73 33.29 -11.30
N SER A 396 -7.50 33.73 -12.54
CA SER A 396 -7.47 35.14 -12.93
C SER A 396 -7.91 35.29 -14.39
N ASP A 397 -8.47 36.44 -14.73
CA ASP A 397 -8.98 36.72 -16.08
C ASP A 397 -7.87 36.81 -17.15
N GLU A 398 -6.60 36.95 -16.74
CA GLU A 398 -5.47 37.15 -17.65
C GLU A 398 -4.89 35.83 -18.19
N GLU A 399 -5.09 34.72 -17.49
CA GLU A 399 -4.56 33.40 -17.85
C GLU A 399 -5.68 32.35 -17.80
N PRO A 400 -6.50 32.24 -18.86
CA PRO A 400 -7.58 31.27 -18.88
C PRO A 400 -7.03 29.84 -18.96
N VAL A 401 -7.46 28.99 -18.04
CA VAL A 401 -7.06 27.58 -17.97
C VAL A 401 -8.31 26.71 -18.04
N HIS A 402 -8.51 26.08 -19.19
CA HIS A 402 -9.59 25.13 -19.38
C HIS A 402 -9.07 23.69 -19.29
N LEU A 403 -9.91 22.83 -18.72
CA LEU A 403 -9.71 21.40 -18.61
C LEU A 403 -10.80 20.67 -19.39
N ILE A 404 -10.40 19.75 -20.27
CA ILE A 404 -11.31 18.78 -20.89
C ILE A 404 -11.14 17.42 -20.23
N VAL A 405 -12.25 16.85 -19.80
CA VAL A 405 -12.31 15.53 -19.17
C VAL A 405 -13.22 14.62 -19.97
N ARG A 406 -12.73 13.45 -20.37
CA ARG A 406 -13.61 12.35 -20.79
C ARG A 406 -14.20 11.69 -19.55
N THR A 407 -15.51 11.78 -19.41
CA THR A 407 -16.29 11.18 -18.32
C THR A 407 -17.14 10.02 -18.83
N GLU A 408 -17.39 9.03 -17.98
CA GLU A 408 -18.09 7.81 -18.36
C GLU A 408 -19.41 7.62 -17.60
N VAL A 409 -20.41 7.11 -18.31
CA VAL A 409 -21.73 6.74 -17.78
C VAL A 409 -22.02 5.29 -18.20
N ASP A 410 -22.59 4.49 -17.30
CA ASP A 410 -22.76 3.05 -17.50
C ASP A 410 -24.21 2.67 -17.88
N ALA A 411 -25.21 3.39 -17.37
CA ALA A 411 -26.63 3.09 -17.64
C ALA A 411 -27.53 4.32 -17.60
N VAL A 412 -28.79 4.14 -18.00
CA VAL A 412 -29.86 5.15 -17.88
C VAL A 412 -31.10 4.57 -17.21
N GLN A 413 -31.85 5.37 -16.47
CA GLN A 413 -33.10 4.96 -15.86
C GLN A 413 -34.13 6.08 -15.99
N LYS A 414 -35.40 5.74 -16.24
CA LYS A 414 -36.50 6.72 -16.22
C LYS A 414 -36.81 7.15 -14.79
N ASN A 415 -36.70 8.44 -14.47
CA ASN A 415 -37.11 8.99 -13.20
C ASN A 415 -38.58 8.60 -12.91
N ALA A 416 -38.86 8.06 -11.72
CA ALA A 416 -40.19 7.56 -11.38
C ALA A 416 -41.25 8.67 -11.25
N ILE A 417 -40.83 9.92 -11.05
CA ILE A 417 -41.69 11.09 -10.84
C ILE A 417 -41.79 11.92 -12.12
N SER A 418 -40.66 12.36 -12.69
CA SER A 418 -40.65 13.23 -13.87
C SER A 418 -40.78 12.47 -15.19
N GLY A 419 -40.43 11.18 -15.22
CA GLY A 419 -40.34 10.39 -16.46
C GLY A 419 -39.13 10.71 -17.33
N GLU A 420 -38.28 11.66 -16.92
CA GLU A 420 -37.06 12.04 -17.63
C GLU A 420 -35.96 11.00 -17.45
N ASP A 421 -34.99 10.99 -18.36
CA ASP A 421 -33.84 10.11 -18.28
C ASP A 421 -32.85 10.58 -17.21
N GLN A 422 -32.51 9.66 -16.31
CA GLN A 422 -31.49 9.82 -15.28
C GLN A 422 -30.31 8.92 -15.62
N TYR A 423 -29.14 9.53 -15.82
CA TYR A 423 -27.89 8.84 -16.09
C TYR A 423 -27.29 8.24 -14.82
N LEU A 424 -26.71 7.05 -14.93
CA LEU A 424 -26.19 6.28 -13.81
C LEU A 424 -24.75 5.82 -14.06
N THR A 425 -23.92 5.96 -13.03
CA THR A 425 -22.63 5.27 -12.93
C THR A 425 -22.83 4.05 -12.03
N VAL A 426 -22.47 2.87 -12.52
CA VAL A 426 -22.70 1.60 -11.83
C VAL A 426 -21.36 1.04 -11.37
N LYS A 427 -21.20 0.84 -10.06
CA LYS A 427 -20.02 0.23 -9.44
C LYS A 427 -20.43 -0.90 -8.50
N ALA A 428 -19.57 -1.88 -8.35
CA ALA A 428 -19.77 -3.03 -7.46
C ALA A 428 -18.77 -3.02 -6.31
N LEU A 429 -19.30 -3.10 -5.08
CA LEU A 429 -18.51 -3.45 -3.90
C LEU A 429 -18.43 -4.98 -3.79
N ASN A 430 -17.27 -5.49 -3.38
CA ASN A 430 -17.03 -6.93 -3.23
C ASN A 430 -16.67 -7.30 -1.78
N GLU A 431 -16.99 -8.54 -1.41
CA GLU A 431 -16.60 -9.19 -0.16
C GLU A 431 -15.95 -10.53 -0.54
N PHE A 432 -14.75 -10.81 -0.03
CA PHE A 432 -13.99 -12.04 -0.31
C PHE A 432 -13.99 -12.97 0.93
N ASP A 433 -13.41 -12.53 2.06
CA ASP A 433 -13.46 -13.22 3.35
C ASP A 433 -13.83 -12.27 4.49
N SER A 434 -15.07 -12.41 4.98
CA SER A 434 -15.62 -11.61 6.09
C SER A 434 -14.88 -11.79 7.43
N LYS A 435 -14.03 -12.81 7.56
CA LYS A 435 -13.23 -13.07 8.78
C LYS A 435 -11.79 -12.59 8.67
N ALA A 436 -11.36 -12.17 7.48
CA ALA A 436 -10.00 -11.71 7.24
C ALA A 436 -9.76 -10.26 7.72
N GLN A 437 -10.81 -9.56 8.17
CA GLN A 437 -10.77 -8.14 8.59
C GLN A 437 -11.08 -7.91 10.07
#